data_AF-A0A9W6Y1V6-F1
#
_entry.id   AF-A0A9W6Y1V6-F1
#
_cell.length_a   1.000
_cell.length_b   1.000
_cell.length_c   1.000
_cell.angle_alpha   90.00
_cell.angle_beta   90.00
_cell.angle_gamma   90.00
#
_symmetry.space_group_name_H-M   'P 1'
#
loop_
_entity.id
_entity.type
_entity.pdbx_description
1 polymer ?
#
loop_
_entity_poly.entity_id
_entity_poly.type
_entity_poly.pdbx_seq_one_letter_code
_entity_poly.pdbx_strand_id
1 'polypeptide(L)'
;MEASGSRLPTRQDFPHLTDDHWPTLEKLTSLLGEAAFAGFPNVSAELQMARVERFDKYESSLIAHVSAATQEATRAAMRAEAQSAAQASATNAASFAARPTTTKPVKMSIPTFDGKDSDSLVFWVREIEIALSAGQIYDARAQVAFALSNLGGRARA
;
A
#
# COMPACT_ATOMS: atom_id res chain seq x y z
N MET A 1 -29.82 53.06 -7.80
CA MET A 1 -29.24 51.89 -8.50
C MET A 1 -29.08 50.85 -7.44
N GLU A 2 -30.08 49.98 -7.31
CA GLU A 2 -30.13 48.97 -6.26
C GLU A 2 -28.93 48.02 -6.46
N ALA A 3 -28.12 47.87 -5.41
CA ALA A 3 -27.11 46.84 -5.35
C ALA A 3 -27.85 45.50 -5.34
N SER A 4 -27.85 44.78 -6.47
CA SER A 4 -28.32 43.39 -6.55
C SER A 4 -27.46 42.55 -5.62
N GLY A 5 -27.96 42.36 -4.40
CA GLY A 5 -27.34 41.55 -3.37
C GLY A 5 -27.18 40.12 -3.86
N SER A 6 -25.98 39.60 -3.64
CA SER A 6 -25.59 38.21 -3.83
C SER A 6 -26.59 37.28 -3.14
N ARG A 7 -27.47 36.63 -3.91
CA ARG A 7 -28.42 35.64 -3.40
C ARG A 7 -28.16 34.32 -4.10
N LEU A 8 -27.81 33.29 -3.32
CA LEU A 8 -27.81 31.91 -3.79
C LEU A 8 -29.15 31.60 -4.47
N PRO A 9 -29.17 30.76 -5.53
CA PRO A 9 -30.40 30.36 -6.16
C PRO A 9 -31.36 29.81 -5.11
N THR A 10 -32.60 30.27 -5.11
CA THR A 10 -33.65 29.79 -4.20
C THR A 10 -34.70 29.02 -4.97
N ARG A 11 -35.42 28.14 -4.27
CA ARG A 11 -36.48 27.31 -4.88
C ARG A 11 -37.53 28.13 -5.65
N GLN A 12 -37.72 29.38 -5.24
CA GLN A 12 -38.63 30.32 -5.89
C GLN A 12 -38.13 30.79 -7.26
N ASP A 13 -36.81 30.82 -7.47
CA ASP A 13 -36.18 31.26 -8.73
C ASP A 13 -36.29 30.17 -9.82
N PHE A 14 -36.49 28.91 -9.42
CA PHE A 14 -36.51 27.75 -10.30
C PHE A 14 -37.69 26.79 -10.00
N PRO A 15 -38.95 27.22 -10.19
CA PRO A 15 -40.12 26.41 -9.83
C PRO A 15 -40.29 25.13 -10.67
N HIS A 16 -39.55 24.99 -11.76
CA HIS A 16 -39.55 23.82 -12.65
C HIS A 16 -38.50 22.77 -12.27
N LEU A 17 -37.60 23.06 -11.33
CA LEU A 17 -36.64 22.09 -10.82
C LEU A 17 -37.28 21.28 -9.68
N THR A 18 -37.19 19.96 -9.78
CA THR A 18 -37.63 19.03 -8.72
C THR A 18 -36.64 19.01 -7.55
N ASP A 19 -37.05 18.40 -6.44
CA ASP A 19 -36.21 18.24 -5.25
C ASP A 19 -34.88 17.53 -5.54
N ASP A 20 -34.89 16.57 -6.46
CA ASP A 20 -33.70 15.81 -6.85
C ASP A 20 -32.66 16.65 -7.61
N HIS A 21 -33.09 17.71 -8.32
CA HIS A 21 -32.19 18.58 -9.07
C HIS A 21 -31.49 19.62 -8.20
N TRP A 22 -31.99 19.87 -6.99
CA TRP A 22 -31.53 20.97 -6.14
C TRP A 22 -30.11 20.79 -5.58
N PRO A 23 -29.73 19.61 -5.05
CA PRO A 23 -28.36 19.38 -4.59
C PRO A 23 -27.34 19.57 -5.72
N THR A 24 -27.69 19.13 -6.93
CA THR A 24 -26.87 19.27 -8.13
C THR A 24 -26.71 20.73 -8.53
N LEU A 25 -27.78 21.54 -8.45
CA LEU A 25 -27.72 22.98 -8.73
C LEU A 25 -26.88 23.75 -7.71
N GLU A 26 -27.03 23.46 -6.41
CA GLU A 26 -26.23 24.07 -5.34
C GLU A 26 -24.75 23.76 -5.55
N LYS A 27 -24.43 22.51 -5.90
CA LYS A 27 -23.08 22.08 -6.20
C LYS A 27 -22.51 22.73 -7.45
N LEU A 28 -23.29 22.84 -8.51
CA LEU A 28 -22.92 23.54 -9.74
C LEU A 28 -22.59 25.01 -9.45
N THR A 29 -23.41 25.68 -8.64
CA THR A 29 -23.21 27.08 -8.24
C THR A 29 -21.94 27.24 -7.40
N SER A 30 -21.72 26.33 -6.45
CA SER A 30 -20.52 26.31 -5.58
C SER A 30 -19.23 26.08 -6.36
N LEU A 31 -19.23 25.17 -7.34
CA LEU A 31 -18.04 24.79 -8.11
C LEU A 31 -17.67 25.78 -9.22
N LEU A 32 -18.67 26.32 -9.94
CA LEU A 32 -18.43 27.24 -11.05
C LEU A 32 -18.21 28.68 -10.55
N GLY A 33 -18.75 29.01 -9.38
CA GLY A 33 -18.75 30.37 -8.85
C GLY A 33 -19.73 31.29 -9.58
N GLU A 34 -20.04 32.41 -8.93
CA GLU A 34 -21.10 33.35 -9.33
C GLU A 34 -20.96 33.87 -10.78
N ALA A 35 -19.74 34.26 -11.18
CA ALA A 35 -19.50 34.85 -12.49
C ALA A 35 -19.80 33.86 -13.64
N ALA A 36 -19.53 32.57 -13.44
CA ALA A 36 -19.82 31.53 -14.42
C ALA A 36 -21.29 31.10 -14.38
N PHE A 37 -21.98 31.29 -13.25
CA PHE A 37 -23.40 31.01 -13.08
C PHE A 37 -24.33 32.16 -13.52
N ALA A 38 -23.83 33.40 -13.65
CA ALA A 38 -24.64 34.59 -13.94
C ALA A 38 -25.56 34.49 -15.18
N GLY A 39 -25.18 33.69 -16.19
CA GLY A 39 -26.00 33.45 -17.38
C GLY A 39 -27.05 32.34 -17.23
N PHE A 40 -26.98 31.52 -16.18
CA PHE A 40 -27.85 30.36 -15.97
C PHE A 40 -29.32 30.74 -15.72
N PRO A 41 -29.66 31.73 -14.86
CA PRO A 41 -31.06 32.11 -14.65
C PRO A 41 -31.76 32.69 -15.89
N ASN A 42 -30.97 33.18 -16.87
CA ASN A 42 -31.48 33.86 -18.06
C ASN A 42 -31.78 32.92 -19.25
N VAL A 43 -31.46 31.63 -19.15
CA VAL A 43 -31.79 30.64 -20.18
C VAL A 43 -33.16 30.00 -19.95
N SER A 44 -33.73 29.33 -20.95
CA SER A 44 -35.04 28.66 -20.83
C SER A 44 -35.02 27.54 -19.77
N ALA A 45 -36.18 27.29 -19.14
CA ALA A 45 -36.36 26.23 -18.13
C ALA A 45 -35.90 24.85 -18.63
N GLU A 46 -36.19 24.52 -19.89
CA GLU A 46 -35.72 23.26 -20.51
C GLU A 46 -34.19 23.17 -20.53
N LEU A 47 -33.51 24.27 -20.86
CA LEU A 47 -32.05 24.30 -20.93
C LEU A 47 -31.41 24.32 -19.54
N GLN A 48 -32.07 24.93 -18.54
CA GLN A 48 -31.64 24.90 -17.15
C GLN A 48 -31.64 23.46 -16.63
N MET A 49 -32.74 22.73 -16.81
CA MET A 49 -32.87 21.33 -16.41
C MET A 49 -31.86 20.44 -17.13
N ALA A 50 -31.76 20.56 -18.47
CA ALA A 50 -30.79 19.79 -19.25
C ALA A 50 -29.34 20.05 -18.82
N ARG A 51 -29.00 21.26 -18.38
CA ARG A 51 -27.67 21.60 -17.88
C ARG A 51 -27.40 21.00 -16.51
N VAL A 52 -28.38 20.98 -15.61
CA VAL A 52 -28.28 20.33 -14.29
C VAL A 52 -28.14 18.82 -14.46
N GLU A 53 -28.98 18.18 -15.27
CA GLU A 53 -28.89 16.73 -15.56
C GLU A 53 -27.57 16.34 -16.22
N ARG A 54 -27.08 17.18 -17.15
CA ARG A 54 -25.78 16.94 -17.79
C ARG A 54 -24.64 17.02 -16.79
N PHE A 55 -24.71 17.97 -15.85
CA PHE A 55 -23.72 18.09 -14.78
C PHE A 55 -23.75 16.87 -13.85
N ASP A 56 -24.94 16.44 -13.42
CA ASP A 56 -25.13 15.23 -12.60
C ASP A 56 -24.53 13.98 -13.26
N LYS A 57 -24.85 13.79 -14.55
CA LYS A 57 -24.32 12.68 -15.35
C LYS A 57 -22.79 12.74 -15.49
N TYR A 58 -22.25 13.94 -15.73
CA TYR A 58 -20.81 14.14 -15.83
C TYR A 58 -20.11 13.82 -14.50
N GLU A 59 -20.67 14.29 -13.40
CA GLU A 59 -20.14 14.04 -12.06
C GLU A 59 -20.13 12.54 -11.75
N SER A 60 -21.26 11.85 -11.96
CA SER A 60 -21.37 10.41 -11.77
C SER A 60 -20.36 9.64 -12.61
N SER A 61 -20.16 10.04 -13.87
CA SER A 61 -19.13 9.44 -14.74
C SER A 61 -17.71 9.70 -14.24
N LEU A 62 -17.44 10.90 -13.73
CA LEU A 62 -16.12 11.26 -13.20
C LEU A 62 -15.79 10.46 -11.95
N ILE A 63 -16.75 10.31 -11.03
CA ILE A 63 -16.61 9.49 -9.82
C ILE A 63 -16.33 8.03 -10.20
N ALA A 64 -17.06 7.49 -11.18
CA ALA A 64 -16.84 6.12 -11.66
C ALA A 64 -15.46 5.93 -12.27
N HIS A 65 -14.94 6.91 -13.02
CA HIS A 65 -13.58 6.84 -13.58
C HIS A 65 -12.51 6.90 -12.50
N VAL A 66 -12.66 7.80 -11.52
CA VAL A 66 -11.70 7.94 -10.42
C VAL A 66 -11.70 6.68 -9.54
N SER A 67 -12.87 6.10 -9.26
CA SER A 67 -12.96 4.86 -8.49
C SER A 67 -12.33 3.67 -9.24
N ALA A 68 -12.61 3.53 -10.54
CA ALA A 68 -12.00 2.50 -11.37
C ALA A 68 -10.47 2.64 -11.45
N ALA A 69 -9.96 3.85 -11.64
CA ALA A 69 -8.52 4.13 -11.66
C ALA A 69 -7.85 3.80 -10.31
N THR A 70 -8.50 4.16 -9.20
CA THR A 70 -8.02 3.86 -7.84
C THR A 70 -8.01 2.36 -7.57
N GLN A 71 -9.05 1.64 -8.03
CA GLN A 71 -9.14 0.19 -7.90
C GLN A 71 -8.04 -0.53 -8.68
N GLU A 72 -7.75 -0.10 -9.91
CA GLU A 72 -6.67 -0.70 -10.71
C GLU A 72 -5.29 -0.41 -10.10
N ALA A 73 -5.06 0.81 -9.60
CA ALA A 73 -3.81 1.14 -8.89
C ALA A 73 -3.61 0.25 -7.65
N THR A 74 -4.68 0.04 -6.87
CA THR A 74 -4.66 -0.86 -5.71
C THR A 74 -4.35 -2.30 -6.11
N ARG A 75 -4.95 -2.76 -7.22
CA ARG A 75 -4.71 -4.10 -7.75
C ARG A 75 -3.29 -4.28 -8.29
N ALA A 76 -2.74 -3.25 -8.92
CA ALA A 76 -1.36 -3.23 -9.40
C ALA A 76 -0.37 -3.29 -8.22
N ALA A 77 -0.62 -2.54 -7.15
CA ALA A 77 0.19 -2.58 -5.94
C ALA A 77 0.19 -3.98 -5.30
N MET A 78 -0.99 -4.60 -5.12
CA MET A 78 -1.09 -5.97 -4.59
C MET A 78 -0.35 -6.99 -5.47
N ARG A 79 -0.39 -6.83 -6.81
CA ARG A 79 0.38 -7.70 -7.71
C ARG A 79 1.88 -7.50 -7.57
N ALA A 80 2.34 -6.26 -7.48
CA ALA A 80 3.76 -5.96 -7.30
C ALA A 80 4.29 -6.58 -5.99
N GLU A 81 3.51 -6.48 -4.90
CA GLU A 81 3.86 -7.09 -3.61
C GLU A 81 3.90 -8.63 -3.72
N ALA A 82 2.87 -9.25 -4.30
CA ALA A 82 2.83 -10.70 -4.50
C ALA A 82 3.99 -11.20 -5.39
N GLN A 83 4.34 -10.45 -6.44
CA GLN A 83 5.49 -10.76 -7.31
C GLN A 83 6.81 -10.63 -6.57
N SER A 84 6.98 -9.59 -5.75
CA SER A 84 8.18 -9.40 -4.92
C SER A 84 8.34 -10.54 -3.91
N ALA A 85 7.27 -10.94 -3.23
CA ALA A 85 7.28 -12.08 -2.32
C ALA A 85 7.62 -13.42 -3.03
N ALA A 86 7.07 -13.64 -4.22
CA ALA A 86 7.40 -14.81 -5.04
C ALA A 86 8.86 -14.80 -5.50
N GLN A 87 9.39 -13.63 -5.89
CA GLN A 87 10.78 -13.48 -6.32
C GLN A 87 11.77 -13.66 -5.15
N ALA A 88 11.46 -13.14 -3.97
CA ALA A 88 12.23 -13.39 -2.75
C ALA A 88 12.27 -14.89 -2.39
N SER A 89 11.15 -15.59 -2.57
CA SER A 89 11.07 -17.04 -2.35
C SER A 89 11.90 -17.83 -3.37
N ALA A 90 11.82 -17.46 -4.66
CA ALA A 90 12.57 -18.11 -5.74
C ALA A 90 14.08 -17.85 -5.63
N THR A 91 14.50 -16.64 -5.24
CA THR A 91 15.92 -16.30 -5.04
C THR A 91 16.52 -17.02 -3.84
N ASN A 92 15.78 -17.19 -2.75
CA ASN A 92 16.19 -18.05 -1.64
C ASN A 92 16.34 -19.51 -2.10
N ALA A 93 15.34 -20.08 -2.77
CA ALA A 93 15.41 -21.46 -3.27
C ALA A 93 16.59 -21.68 -4.25
N ALA A 94 16.82 -20.73 -5.16
CA ALA A 94 17.95 -20.78 -6.09
C ALA A 94 19.31 -20.63 -5.38
N SER A 95 19.41 -19.81 -4.34
CA SER A 95 20.64 -19.66 -3.54
C SER A 95 21.01 -20.96 -2.80
N PHE A 96 20.01 -21.72 -2.35
CA PHE A 96 20.21 -23.05 -1.78
C PHE A 96 20.58 -24.10 -2.85
N ALA A 97 19.96 -24.05 -4.04
CA ALA A 97 20.20 -25.02 -5.10
C ALA A 97 21.51 -24.79 -5.89
N ALA A 98 21.96 -23.53 -6.04
CA ALA A 98 23.11 -23.16 -6.87
C ALA A 98 24.45 -23.18 -6.12
N ARG A 99 24.49 -23.51 -4.82
CA ARG A 99 25.74 -23.59 -4.08
C ARG A 99 26.62 -24.70 -4.67
N PRO A 100 27.75 -24.38 -5.33
CA PRO A 100 28.67 -25.41 -5.81
C PRO A 100 29.32 -26.05 -4.58
N THR A 101 29.09 -27.34 -4.39
CA THR A 101 29.79 -28.19 -3.40
C THR A 101 31.21 -28.51 -3.89
N THR A 102 31.98 -27.49 -4.25
CA THR A 102 33.37 -27.65 -4.74
C THR A 102 34.42 -26.94 -3.89
N THR A 103 34.02 -26.11 -2.93
CA THR A 103 34.94 -25.51 -1.96
C THR A 103 35.04 -26.39 -0.73
N LYS A 104 36.27 -26.80 -0.38
CA LYS A 104 36.54 -27.59 0.83
C LYS A 104 35.94 -26.86 2.05
N PRO A 105 35.24 -27.57 2.96
CA PRO A 105 34.66 -26.95 4.14
C PRO A 105 35.76 -26.30 5.01
N VAL A 106 35.53 -25.05 5.41
CA VAL A 106 36.47 -24.30 6.25
C VAL A 106 36.07 -24.46 7.71
N LYS A 107 36.95 -25.06 8.53
CA LYS A 107 36.71 -25.21 9.95
C LYS A 107 36.97 -23.88 10.67
N MET A 108 35.91 -23.21 11.09
CA MET A 108 35.98 -21.99 11.92
C MET A 108 36.08 -22.35 13.40
N SER A 109 36.80 -21.53 14.17
CA SER A 109 36.80 -21.61 15.64
C SER A 109 35.66 -20.73 16.16
N ILE A 110 34.79 -21.30 16.98
CA ILE A 110 33.65 -20.59 17.55
C ILE A 110 33.88 -20.39 19.04
N PRO A 111 33.59 -19.20 19.59
CA PRO A 111 33.54 -19.00 21.03
C PRO A 111 32.47 -19.87 21.70
N THR A 112 32.84 -20.53 22.80
CA THR A 112 31.88 -21.26 23.63
C THR A 112 30.89 -20.30 24.27
N PHE A 113 29.58 -20.61 24.23
CA PHE A 113 28.57 -19.84 24.96
C PHE A 113 28.36 -20.44 26.34
N ASP A 114 28.78 -19.71 27.39
CA ASP A 114 28.71 -20.17 28.77
C ASP A 114 27.38 -19.80 29.45
N GLY A 115 26.59 -18.90 28.85
CA GLY A 115 25.34 -18.39 29.40
C GLY A 115 25.57 -17.44 30.59
N LYS A 116 26.67 -16.67 30.59
CA LYS A 116 26.94 -15.60 31.56
C LYS A 116 26.10 -14.36 31.23
N ASP A 117 25.87 -13.49 32.19
CA ASP A 117 25.06 -12.27 31.99
C ASP A 117 25.71 -11.27 31.01
N SER A 118 27.04 -11.41 30.80
CA SER A 118 27.81 -10.68 29.80
C SER A 118 27.77 -11.30 28.40
N ASP A 119 27.31 -12.53 28.25
CA ASP A 119 27.32 -13.24 26.97
C ASP A 119 26.13 -12.78 26.13
N SER A 120 26.39 -12.28 24.92
CA SER A 120 25.33 -11.92 24.00
C SER A 120 24.91 -13.13 23.16
N LEU A 121 23.71 -13.64 23.43
CA LEU A 121 23.12 -14.73 22.65
C LEU A 121 22.99 -14.37 21.16
N VAL A 122 22.65 -13.12 20.84
CA VAL A 122 22.46 -12.67 19.45
C VAL A 122 23.76 -12.73 18.65
N PHE A 123 24.86 -12.24 19.23
CA PHE A 123 26.17 -12.33 18.57
C PHE A 123 26.65 -13.78 18.45
N TRP A 124 26.42 -14.61 19.47
CA TRP A 124 26.80 -16.02 19.43
C TRP A 124 26.02 -16.82 18.36
N VAL A 125 24.70 -16.62 18.25
CA VAL A 125 23.88 -17.26 17.21
C VAL A 125 24.37 -16.88 15.82
N ARG A 126 24.74 -15.61 15.61
CA ARG A 126 25.29 -15.16 14.33
C ARG A 126 26.61 -15.85 13.98
N GLU A 127 27.51 -16.04 14.94
CA GLU A 127 28.77 -16.77 14.74
C GLU A 127 28.53 -18.25 14.39
N ILE A 128 27.53 -18.89 15.01
CA ILE A 128 27.09 -20.25 14.67
C ILE A 128 26.60 -20.32 13.22
N GLU A 129 25.73 -19.41 12.79
CA GLU A 129 25.21 -19.37 11.41
C GLU A 129 26.31 -19.21 10.36
N ILE A 130 27.30 -18.35 10.64
CA ILE A 130 28.47 -18.14 9.78
C ILE A 130 29.30 -19.41 9.68
N ALA A 131 29.57 -20.09 10.80
CA ALA A 131 30.37 -21.30 10.81
C ALA A 131 29.66 -22.51 10.18
N LEU A 132 28.33 -22.63 10.34
CA LEU A 132 27.53 -23.65 9.63
C LEU A 132 27.58 -23.41 8.13
N SER A 133 27.46 -22.16 7.70
CA SER A 133 27.57 -21.76 6.30
C SER A 133 28.96 -22.06 5.74
N ALA A 134 30.04 -21.70 6.45
CA ALA A 134 31.42 -21.92 6.02
C ALA A 134 31.85 -23.40 6.05
N GLY A 135 31.37 -24.15 7.04
CA GLY A 135 31.58 -25.58 7.19
C GLY A 135 30.69 -26.45 6.30
N GLN A 136 29.75 -25.84 5.56
CA GLN A 136 28.79 -26.52 4.68
C GLN A 136 27.93 -27.55 5.43
N ILE A 137 27.56 -27.25 6.68
CA ILE A 137 26.75 -28.11 7.52
C ILE A 137 25.27 -27.72 7.33
N TYR A 138 24.58 -28.39 6.40
CA TYR A 138 23.15 -28.10 6.11
C TYR A 138 22.18 -29.10 6.72
N ASP A 139 22.65 -30.29 7.07
CA ASP A 139 21.80 -31.28 7.73
C ASP A 139 21.34 -30.73 9.09
N ALA A 140 20.03 -30.67 9.31
CA ALA A 140 19.45 -30.05 10.49
C ALA A 140 19.95 -30.71 11.79
N ARG A 141 20.14 -32.03 11.79
CA ARG A 141 20.65 -32.76 12.96
C ARG A 141 22.12 -32.43 13.22
N ALA A 142 22.93 -32.31 12.17
CA ALA A 142 24.32 -31.89 12.26
C ALA A 142 24.46 -30.43 12.71
N GLN A 143 23.58 -29.52 12.26
CA GLN A 143 23.54 -28.13 12.71
C GLN A 143 23.26 -28.03 14.22
N VAL A 144 22.26 -28.76 14.71
CA VAL A 144 21.92 -28.81 16.13
C VAL A 144 23.07 -29.41 16.95
N ALA A 145 23.62 -30.55 16.52
CA ALA A 145 24.75 -31.18 17.23
C ALA A 145 25.97 -30.26 17.30
N PHE A 146 26.24 -29.52 16.23
CA PHE A 146 27.33 -28.54 16.17
C PHE A 146 27.10 -27.36 17.11
N ALA A 147 25.89 -26.77 17.12
CA ALA A 147 25.55 -25.70 18.06
C ALA A 147 25.69 -26.15 19.52
N LEU A 148 25.19 -27.35 19.85
CA LEU A 148 25.29 -27.93 21.19
C LEU A 148 26.75 -28.19 21.61
N SER A 149 27.63 -28.57 20.68
CA SER A 149 29.05 -28.79 20.98
C SER A 149 29.80 -27.51 21.39
N ASN A 150 29.24 -26.34 21.08
CA ASN A 150 29.79 -25.03 21.42
C ASN A 150 29.10 -24.39 22.64
N LEU A 151 28.28 -25.14 23.37
CA LEU A 151 27.72 -24.70 24.65
C LEU A 151 28.66 -25.08 25.80
N GLY A 152 28.78 -24.18 26.77
CA GLY A 152 29.56 -24.34 27.99
C GLY A 152 28.80 -23.85 29.21
N GLY A 153 29.45 -23.87 30.37
CA GLY A 153 28.92 -23.29 31.60
C GLY A 153 27.46 -23.65 31.91
N ARG A 154 26.65 -22.61 32.15
CA ARG A 154 25.21 -22.73 32.47
C ARG A 154 24.36 -23.15 31.26
N ALA A 155 24.86 -22.93 30.04
CA ALA A 155 24.13 -23.26 28.82
C ALA A 155 24.22 -24.74 28.45
N ARG A 156 25.14 -25.52 29.05
CA ARG A 156 25.31 -26.95 28.81
C ARG A 156 24.56 -27.85 29.81
N ALA A 157 24.07 -27.28 30.92
CA ALA A 157 23.50 -28.00 32.06
C ALA A 157 22.11 -28.60 31.77
#